data_AF-A0A6G3WHR5-F1
#
_entry.id   AF-A0A6G3WHR5-F1
#
_cell.length_a   1.000
_cell.length_b   1.000
_cell.length_c   1.000
_cell.angle_alpha   90.00
_cell.angle_beta   90.00
_cell.angle_gamma   90.00
#
_symmetry.space_group_name_H-M   'P 1'
#
loop_
_entity.id
_entity.type
_entity.pdbx_description
1 polymer ?
#
loop_
_entity_poly.entity_id
_entity_poly.type
_entity_poly.pdbx_seq_one_letter_code
_entity_poly.pdbx_strand_id
1 'polypeptide(L)'
;MLHGVDVSAYQPSYDTDGLDFVIIKSTEGRTYVNPRLDAQVKRARDAECVVGFYHFLWPGDVADQVAYFLSKTPEKAGDLLAVDWEQTGGGTRASNADKDRFIRAVKRERPDHRVLLYCNRSFWLN
;
A
#
# COMPACT_ATOMS: atom_id res chain seq x y z
N MET A 1 -16.75 11.73 10.86
CA MET A 1 -16.30 10.60 10.03
C MET A 1 -15.04 11.05 9.34
N LEU A 2 -14.01 10.21 9.21
CA LEU A 2 -12.80 10.57 8.49
C LEU A 2 -12.99 10.34 7.00
N HIS A 3 -12.51 11.25 6.17
CA HIS A 3 -12.56 11.21 4.72
C HIS A 3 -11.16 11.05 4.15
N GLY A 4 -11.02 10.20 3.15
CA GLY A 4 -9.73 9.97 2.51
C GLY A 4 -9.86 9.28 1.17
N VAL A 5 -8.75 9.24 0.46
CA VAL A 5 -8.63 8.63 -0.87
C VAL A 5 -7.42 7.71 -0.91
N ASP A 6 -7.41 6.79 -1.88
CA ASP A 6 -6.17 6.15 -2.32
C ASP A 6 -5.81 6.61 -3.74
N VAL A 7 -4.51 6.69 -4.02
CA VAL A 7 -4.00 7.14 -5.32
C VAL A 7 -2.84 6.28 -5.81
N SER A 8 -2.68 6.25 -7.14
CA SER A 8 -1.61 5.53 -7.82
C SER A 8 -1.07 6.36 -8.99
N ALA A 9 -0.22 5.78 -9.84
CA ALA A 9 0.26 6.44 -11.04
C ALA A 9 -0.86 6.88 -12.01
N TYR A 10 -2.06 6.27 -11.92
CA TYR A 10 -3.23 6.63 -12.71
C TYR A 10 -3.81 8.00 -12.34
N GLN A 11 -3.52 8.52 -11.15
CA GLN A 11 -3.92 9.85 -10.70
C GLN A 11 -2.69 10.78 -10.79
N PRO A 12 -2.48 11.49 -11.91
CA PRO A 12 -1.35 12.40 -12.04
C PRO A 12 -1.35 13.53 -11.01
N SER A 13 -2.54 13.89 -10.52
CA SER A 13 -2.82 14.77 -9.39
C SER A 13 -4.17 14.37 -8.78
N TYR A 14 -4.50 14.91 -7.61
CA TYR A 14 -5.75 14.67 -6.89
C TYR A 14 -6.08 15.89 -6.02
N ASP A 15 -7.35 16.12 -5.68
CA ASP A 15 -7.72 17.16 -4.72
C ASP A 15 -7.49 16.69 -3.29
N THR A 16 -7.07 17.61 -2.42
CA THR A 16 -6.83 17.36 -0.99
C THR A 16 -7.82 18.09 -0.09
N ASP A 17 -8.71 18.93 -0.64
CA ASP A 17 -9.66 19.67 0.17
C ASP A 17 -10.59 18.73 0.95
N GLY A 18 -10.69 18.97 2.26
CA GLY A 18 -11.49 18.15 3.18
C GLY A 18 -11.01 16.71 3.40
N LEU A 19 -9.79 16.33 2.98
CA LEU A 19 -9.23 15.01 3.25
C LEU A 19 -8.50 14.96 4.61
N ASP A 20 -8.75 13.90 5.37
CA ASP A 20 -8.03 13.57 6.60
C ASP A 20 -6.85 12.63 6.34
N PHE A 21 -6.93 11.81 5.29
CA PHE A 21 -5.87 10.85 4.94
C PHE A 21 -5.77 10.54 3.45
N VAL A 22 -4.58 10.09 3.03
CA VAL A 22 -4.30 9.62 1.66
C VAL A 22 -3.47 8.34 1.71
N ILE A 23 -3.90 7.28 1.02
CA ILE A 23 -3.13 6.02 0.89
C ILE A 23 -2.52 5.93 -0.51
N ILE A 24 -1.19 5.88 -0.61
CA ILE A 24 -0.49 6.03 -1.88
C ILE A 24 0.12 4.68 -2.31
N LYS A 25 -0.07 4.27 -3.57
CA LYS A 25 0.62 3.10 -4.11
C LYS A 25 2.12 3.34 -4.05
N SER A 26 2.86 2.50 -3.33
CA SER A 26 4.33 2.54 -3.37
C SER A 26 4.88 1.59 -4.41
N THR A 27 4.45 0.32 -4.34
CA THR A 27 5.06 -0.76 -5.12
C THR A 27 4.03 -1.79 -5.58
N GLU A 28 4.40 -2.56 -6.59
CA GLU A 28 3.65 -3.71 -7.06
C GLU A 28 4.61 -4.84 -7.44
N GLY A 29 4.33 -6.04 -6.93
CA GLY A 29 5.18 -7.19 -7.17
C GLY A 29 6.62 -6.94 -6.74
N ARG A 30 7.60 -7.20 -7.62
CA ARG A 30 9.03 -7.06 -7.30
C ARG A 30 9.76 -6.02 -8.15
N THR A 31 9.05 -5.35 -9.04
CA THR A 31 9.68 -4.60 -10.14
C THR A 31 9.09 -3.20 -10.32
N TYR A 32 7.86 -2.96 -9.87
CA TYR A 32 7.20 -1.69 -10.10
C TYR A 32 7.24 -0.80 -8.86
N VAL A 33 7.78 0.41 -9.00
CA VAL A 33 7.59 1.51 -8.07
C VAL A 33 6.67 2.52 -8.74
N ASN A 34 5.72 3.09 -8.00
CA ASN A 34 4.90 4.18 -8.50
C ASN A 34 5.80 5.39 -8.85
N PRO A 35 5.90 5.80 -10.14
CA PRO A 35 6.76 6.91 -10.54
C PRO A 35 6.29 8.27 -10.02
N ARG A 36 5.09 8.35 -9.44
CA ARG A 36 4.52 9.58 -8.85
C ARG A 36 4.61 9.61 -7.32
N LEU A 37 5.20 8.60 -6.69
CA LEU A 37 5.20 8.41 -5.24
C LEU A 37 5.62 9.67 -4.49
N ASP A 38 6.80 10.22 -4.79
CA ASP A 38 7.33 11.38 -4.07
C ASP A 38 6.43 12.62 -4.19
N ALA A 39 5.92 12.89 -5.41
CA ALA A 39 5.04 14.03 -5.65
C ALA A 39 3.69 13.87 -4.94
N GLN A 40 3.13 12.65 -4.93
CA GLN A 40 1.89 12.34 -4.24
C GLN A 40 2.05 12.42 -2.72
N VAL A 41 3.17 11.93 -2.17
CA VAL A 41 3.48 12.02 -0.73
C VAL A 41 3.64 13.47 -0.33
N LYS A 42 4.42 14.26 -1.08
CA LYS A 42 4.60 15.68 -0.79
C LYS A 42 3.25 16.39 -0.74
N ARG A 43 2.39 16.16 -1.74
CA ARG A 43 1.06 16.78 -1.80
C ARG A 43 0.18 16.42 -0.60
N ALA A 44 0.14 15.16 -0.18
CA ALA A 44 -0.62 14.74 0.99
C ALA A 44 -0.10 15.41 2.27
N ARG A 45 1.23 15.51 2.42
CA ARG A 45 1.86 16.14 3.59
C ARG A 45 1.68 17.64 3.64
N ASP A 46 1.78 18.31 2.50
CA ASP A 46 1.52 19.76 2.40
C ASP A 46 0.07 20.10 2.79
N ALA A 47 -0.86 19.15 2.58
CA ALA A 47 -2.25 19.24 3.01
C ALA A 47 -2.49 18.67 4.43
N GLU A 48 -1.44 18.41 5.20
CA GLU A 48 -1.49 17.91 6.59
C GLU A 48 -2.25 16.58 6.77
N CYS A 49 -2.45 15.81 5.70
CA CYS A 49 -3.10 14.50 5.75
C CYS A 49 -2.22 13.44 6.43
N VAL A 50 -2.86 12.48 7.10
CA VAL A 50 -2.21 11.21 7.44
C VAL A 50 -1.90 10.47 6.15
N VAL A 51 -0.68 9.93 6.03
CA VAL A 51 -0.26 9.19 4.84
C VAL A 51 -0.22 7.70 5.12
N GLY A 52 -0.80 6.93 4.22
CA GLY A 52 -0.62 5.49 4.13
C GLY A 52 0.09 5.11 2.84
N PHE A 53 0.66 3.91 2.81
CA PHE A 53 1.30 3.35 1.64
C PHE A 53 0.79 1.96 1.38
N TYR A 54 0.53 1.60 0.13
CA TYR A 54 0.13 0.24 -0.19
C TYR A 54 1.07 -0.46 -1.19
N HIS A 55 1.16 -1.77 -1.02
CA HIS A 55 1.80 -2.70 -1.92
C HIS A 55 0.74 -3.56 -2.61
N PHE A 56 0.73 -3.56 -3.94
CA PHE A 56 -0.13 -4.46 -4.72
C PHE A 56 0.52 -5.85 -4.82
N LEU A 57 -0.09 -6.83 -4.14
CA LEU A 57 0.50 -8.14 -3.90
C LEU A 57 0.37 -9.08 -5.10
N TRP A 58 1.49 -9.65 -5.53
CA TRP A 58 1.54 -10.72 -6.53
C TRP A 58 1.68 -12.11 -5.89
N PRO A 59 1.35 -13.21 -6.60
CA PRO A 59 1.57 -14.56 -6.08
C PRO A 59 3.06 -14.90 -5.91
N GLY A 60 3.39 -15.64 -4.84
CA GLY A 60 4.75 -16.13 -4.59
C GLY A 60 5.74 -15.04 -4.14
N ASP A 61 7.01 -15.42 -3.99
CA ASP A 61 8.15 -14.51 -3.73
C ASP A 61 7.91 -13.44 -2.65
N VAL A 62 7.17 -13.82 -1.59
CA VAL A 62 6.65 -12.86 -0.60
C VAL A 62 7.77 -12.11 0.13
N ALA A 63 8.88 -12.78 0.44
CA ALA A 63 10.01 -12.16 1.09
C ALA A 63 10.61 -11.03 0.24
N ASP A 64 10.77 -11.26 -1.06
CA ASP A 64 11.27 -10.26 -2.01
C ASP A 64 10.29 -9.12 -2.17
N GLN A 65 8.98 -9.39 -2.23
CA GLN A 65 7.95 -8.36 -2.30
C GLN A 65 7.93 -7.47 -1.05
N VAL A 66 8.10 -8.05 0.14
CA VAL A 66 8.21 -7.28 1.40
C VAL A 66 9.48 -6.43 1.40
N ALA A 67 10.63 -7.00 1.06
CA ALA A 67 11.88 -6.25 0.97
C ALA A 67 11.79 -5.11 -0.06
N TYR A 68 11.12 -5.36 -1.18
CA TYR A 68 10.89 -4.36 -2.21
C TYR A 68 9.97 -3.23 -1.70
N PHE A 69 8.85 -3.58 -1.07
CA PHE A 69 7.94 -2.59 -0.50
C PHE A 69 8.63 -1.70 0.54
N LEU A 70 9.33 -2.30 1.51
CA LEU A 70 9.96 -1.57 2.61
C LEU A 70 11.22 -0.78 2.19
N SER A 71 11.88 -1.16 1.10
CA SER A 71 13.04 -0.41 0.58
C SER A 71 12.67 0.76 -0.33
N LYS A 72 11.44 0.79 -0.86
CA LYS A 72 10.98 1.82 -1.81
C LYS A 72 9.92 2.74 -1.22
N THR A 73 9.34 2.39 -0.08
CA THR A 73 8.36 3.23 0.60
C THR A 73 9.08 4.27 1.46
N PRO A 74 8.72 5.56 1.36
CA PRO A 74 9.29 6.61 2.19
C PRO A 74 8.46 6.81 3.47
N GLU A 75 8.15 5.73 4.20
CA GLU A 75 7.33 5.81 5.40
C GLU A 75 8.02 6.58 6.54
N LYS A 76 7.21 7.27 7.35
CA LYS A 76 7.62 7.93 8.59
C LYS A 76 6.83 7.37 9.76
N ALA A 77 7.25 7.71 10.98
CA ALA A 77 6.48 7.36 12.17
C ALA A 77 5.06 7.94 12.09
N GLY A 78 4.06 7.13 12.43
CA GLY A 78 2.64 7.49 12.35
C GLY A 78 1.95 7.11 11.03
N ASP A 79 2.71 6.71 10.00
CA ASP A 79 2.13 6.27 8.74
C ASP A 79 1.56 4.85 8.80
N LEU A 80 0.67 4.55 7.84
CA LEU A 80 0.09 3.24 7.66
C LEU A 80 0.79 2.48 6.53
N LEU A 81 1.00 1.18 6.72
CA LEU A 81 1.45 0.28 5.65
C LEU A 81 0.32 -0.69 5.31
N ALA A 82 0.00 -0.84 4.04
CA ALA A 82 -1.09 -1.67 3.58
C ALA A 82 -0.62 -2.72 2.57
N VAL A 83 -1.21 -3.91 2.64
CA VAL A 83 -1.15 -4.88 1.55
C VAL A 83 -2.48 -4.86 0.82
N ASP A 84 -2.43 -4.63 -0.48
CA ASP A 84 -3.54 -4.74 -1.40
C ASP A 84 -3.55 -6.16 -1.97
N TRP A 85 -4.53 -6.94 -1.52
CA TRP A 85 -4.69 -8.34 -1.89
C TRP A 85 -5.94 -8.53 -2.75
N GLU A 86 -5.73 -8.47 -4.05
CA GLU A 86 -6.77 -8.68 -5.05
C GLU A 86 -6.23 -9.39 -6.31
N GLN A 87 -7.02 -9.40 -7.37
CA GLN A 87 -6.66 -10.06 -8.62
C GLN A 87 -5.72 -9.16 -9.44
N THR A 88 -4.59 -9.70 -9.89
CA THR A 88 -3.65 -9.00 -10.76
C THR A 88 -4.26 -8.73 -12.13
N GLY A 89 -3.69 -7.78 -12.88
CA GLY A 89 -4.10 -7.51 -14.26
C GLY A 89 -3.94 -8.73 -15.21
N GLY A 90 -3.10 -9.71 -14.85
CA GLY A 90 -2.95 -10.97 -15.58
C GLY A 90 -3.95 -12.07 -15.17
N GLY A 91 -4.90 -11.76 -14.28
CA GLY A 91 -5.91 -12.69 -13.80
C GLY A 91 -5.44 -13.65 -12.71
N THR A 92 -4.20 -13.54 -12.24
CA THR A 92 -3.66 -14.32 -11.12
C THR A 92 -3.98 -13.65 -9.78
N ARG A 93 -3.79 -14.35 -8.67
CA ARG A 93 -3.93 -13.78 -7.32
C ARG A 93 -3.01 -14.46 -6.33
N ALA A 94 -2.47 -13.69 -5.39
CA ALA A 94 -1.72 -14.26 -4.28
C ALA A 94 -2.64 -15.15 -3.42
N SER A 95 -2.09 -16.18 -2.79
CA SER A 95 -2.87 -17.05 -1.91
C SER A 95 -3.13 -16.40 -0.55
N ASN A 96 -4.07 -16.95 0.23
CA ASN A 96 -4.25 -16.61 1.63
C ASN A 96 -2.93 -16.71 2.43
N ALA A 97 -2.15 -17.75 2.17
CA ALA A 97 -0.85 -17.95 2.79
C ALA A 97 0.17 -16.88 2.39
N ASP A 98 0.15 -16.40 1.14
CA ASP A 98 1.04 -15.33 0.70
C ASP A 98 0.73 -14.01 1.41
N LYS A 99 -0.55 -13.62 1.44
CA LYS A 99 -1.03 -12.47 2.20
C LYS A 99 -0.61 -12.55 3.67
N ASP A 100 -0.86 -13.68 4.33
CA ASP A 100 -0.55 -13.83 5.75
C ASP A 100 0.95 -13.79 6.04
N ARG A 101 1.77 -14.31 5.11
CA ARG A 101 3.23 -14.19 5.19
C ARG A 101 3.67 -12.74 5.00
N PHE A 102 3.07 -12.02 4.07
CA PHE A 102 3.38 -10.61 3.81
C PHE A 102 3.07 -9.75 5.05
N ILE A 103 1.84 -9.85 5.59
CA ILE A 103 1.41 -9.09 6.77
C ILE A 103 2.31 -9.39 7.97
N ARG A 104 2.61 -10.67 8.24
CA ARG A 104 3.50 -11.04 9.35
C ARG A 104 4.91 -10.50 9.18
N ALA A 105 5.44 -10.52 7.96
CA ALA A 105 6.76 -9.98 7.68
C ALA A 105 6.79 -8.46 7.86
N VAL A 106 5.83 -7.70 7.30
CA VAL A 106 5.77 -6.24 7.48
C VAL A 106 5.66 -5.87 8.96
N LYS A 107 4.79 -6.55 9.73
CA LYS A 107 4.66 -6.30 11.18
C LYS A 107 5.95 -6.59 11.96
N ARG A 108 6.74 -7.58 11.53
CA ARG A 108 8.02 -7.91 12.16
C ARG A 108 9.09 -6.85 11.84
N GLU A 109 9.19 -6.43 10.58
CA GLU A 109 10.21 -5.47 10.13
C GLU A 109 9.86 -4.01 10.48
N ARG A 110 8.58 -3.72 10.75
CA ARG A 110 8.05 -2.39 11.11
C ARG A 110 7.08 -2.51 12.30
N PRO A 111 7.59 -2.85 13.50
CA PRO A 111 6.74 -3.12 14.66
C PRO A 111 5.95 -1.90 15.15
N ASP A 112 6.44 -0.70 14.88
CA ASP A 112 5.82 0.57 15.30
C ASP A 112 4.79 1.09 14.28
N HIS A 113 4.67 0.46 13.10
CA HIS A 113 3.71 0.83 12.06
C HIS A 113 2.47 -0.05 12.14
N ARG A 114 1.30 0.57 11.93
CA ARG A 114 0.07 -0.20 11.75
C ARG A 114 0.05 -0.80 10.35
N VAL A 115 -0.35 -2.07 10.28
CA VAL A 115 -0.47 -2.82 9.02
C VAL A 115 -1.94 -3.08 8.69
N LEU A 116 -2.38 -2.61 7.53
CA LEU A 116 -3.72 -2.77 6.99
C LEU A 116 -3.74 -3.85 5.89
N LEU A 117 -4.85 -4.59 5.82
CA LEU A 117 -5.16 -5.48 4.71
C LEU A 117 -6.32 -4.86 3.94
N TYR A 118 -6.11 -4.63 2.64
CA TYR A 118 -7.17 -4.28 1.71
C TYR A 118 -7.53 -5.52 0.88
N CYS A 119 -8.82 -5.81 0.78
CA CYS A 119 -9.38 -6.78 -0.15
C CYS A 119 -10.89 -6.54 -0.29
N ASN A 120 -11.47 -6.99 -1.41
CA ASN A 120 -12.92 -7.00 -1.55
C ASN A 120 -13.57 -8.11 -0.69
N ARG A 121 -14.91 -8.07 -0.58
CA ARG A 121 -15.68 -9.05 0.21
C ARG A 121 -15.50 -10.50 -0.26
N SER A 122 -15.31 -10.72 -1.56
CA SER A 122 -15.15 -12.08 -2.11
C SER A 122 -13.84 -12.70 -1.64
N PHE A 123 -12.74 -11.95 -1.73
CA PHE A 123 -11.43 -12.36 -1.20
C PHE A 123 -11.45 -12.55 0.32
N TRP A 124 -12.23 -11.73 1.06
CA TRP A 124 -12.34 -11.90 2.51
C TRP A 124 -13.02 -13.21 2.92
N LEU A 125 -14.02 -13.66 2.17
CA LEU A 125 -14.88 -14.79 2.54
C LEU A 125 -14.40 -16.14 1.96
N ASN A 126 -13.46 -16.15 1.01
CA ASN A 126 -13.03 -17.35 0.27
C ASN A 126 -11.51 -17.42 0.11
#